data_AF-A0A818U608-F1
#
_entry.id   AF-A0A818U608-F1
#
_cell.length_a   1.000
_cell.length_b   1.000
_cell.length_c   1.000
_cell.angle_alpha   90.00
_cell.angle_beta   90.00
_cell.angle_gamma   90.00
#
_symmetry.space_group_name_H-M   'P 1'
#
loop_
_entity.id
_entity.type
_entity.pdbx_description
1 polymer ?
#
loop_
_entity_poly.entity_id
_entity_poly.type
_entity_poly.pdbx_seq_one_letter_code
_entity_poly.pdbx_strand_id
1 'polypeptide(L)'
;MIFTAVLSFFSYLLPTALSPKFISNLRLKYGESILVSIRHCEKLSEKLQKAKCDIEFLRCCLIYNLTPNFLNIRLWKPGLRTSEKYKFFQRHCLIREFESRQKQSRNLEKQISSILIELEKRLSSLDYINVKKFCYNSASKIHSEVMINHKKKLEILNGGPIGQNYEEMKNKLIHNMSSYTLSEVEERLLCRGWAFCIENKIKNFLDFETDLELNAMKLQSHCHDSVFRLVCRQTQNASQQLMRTSKHKKINNLSDEELAALKSLKLNNNIVICKADKGNSIVILDREVYMKKAEDILKGEQFEQLNSDTFHLEREEELNKYILSLYNDNVIDSKLRHQLKSTCSSISVFYGLSKTHETGYPLRPIISTIGSYQYQLSKYLAKAIRDARSQAPLYIKDSFEFVKKIKEIVLEKYKTYIKCSFDVESLYSNVPVNEAIEITLDYLYTPRKLIDVPFNRDQMKTLLNLSITDAPFQFHNKIYKQIDGVAMGNPLAPIIADLWMQKMEEKLNRFRTNRPIAWLRYVDDIFCLFTISETKIKDFHSRINKWHDNLKFTLEPESNNSISFLDVRVTQDEEHKLTTSSYRKPTHTGLYMLWDSNQNCRYKLGLIKT
;
A
#
# COMPACT_ATOMS: atom_id res chain seq x y z
N MET A 1 -10.75 -1.08 -55.92
CA MET A 1 -11.65 0.08 -55.69
C MET A 1 -13.14 -0.22 -55.91
N ILE A 2 -13.52 -1.27 -56.66
CA ILE A 2 -14.95 -1.62 -56.87
C ILE A 2 -15.54 -2.41 -55.69
N PHE A 3 -14.73 -3.21 -54.97
CA PHE A 3 -15.19 -4.00 -53.81
C PHE A 3 -15.48 -3.15 -52.55
N THR A 4 -14.74 -2.05 -52.36
CA THR A 4 -14.95 -1.08 -51.27
C THR A 4 -16.13 -0.15 -51.53
N ALA A 5 -16.44 0.14 -52.81
CA ALA A 5 -17.62 0.90 -53.20
C ALA A 5 -18.92 0.09 -53.09
N VAL A 6 -18.88 -1.22 -53.33
CA VAL A 6 -20.05 -2.10 -53.15
C VAL A 6 -20.36 -2.30 -51.65
N LEU A 7 -19.35 -2.44 -50.80
CA LEU A 7 -19.54 -2.52 -49.34
C LEU A 7 -20.01 -1.18 -48.72
N SER A 8 -19.57 -0.03 -49.23
CA SER A 8 -20.09 1.28 -48.79
C SER A 8 -21.53 1.53 -49.27
N PHE A 9 -21.89 1.04 -50.47
CA PHE A 9 -23.25 1.12 -50.99
C PHE A 9 -24.23 0.22 -50.19
N PHE A 10 -23.80 -0.97 -49.77
CA PHE A 10 -24.60 -1.83 -48.87
C PHE A 10 -24.65 -1.32 -47.42
N SER A 11 -23.66 -0.55 -46.96
CA SER A 11 -23.69 0.11 -45.64
C SER A 11 -24.72 1.25 -45.55
N TYR A 12 -25.10 1.84 -46.69
CA TYR A 12 -26.18 2.82 -46.79
C TYR A 12 -27.58 2.18 -46.90
N LEU A 13 -27.66 0.89 -47.25
CA LEU A 13 -28.89 0.12 -47.42
C LEU A 13 -29.24 -0.76 -46.21
N LEU A 14 -28.26 -1.07 -45.35
CA LEU A 14 -28.49 -1.83 -44.11
C LEU A 14 -28.73 -0.86 -42.95
N PRO A 15 -29.91 -0.87 -42.31
CA PRO A 15 -30.20 -0.02 -41.18
C PRO A 15 -29.22 -0.35 -40.05
N THR A 16 -28.32 0.57 -39.74
CA THR A 16 -27.58 0.53 -38.49
C THR A 16 -28.59 0.55 -37.34
N ALA A 17 -28.24 -0.06 -36.20
CA ALA A 17 -29.07 -0.10 -34.98
C ALA A 17 -29.50 1.31 -34.45
N LEU A 18 -29.01 2.39 -35.05
CA LEU A 18 -29.32 3.79 -34.76
C LEU A 18 -30.36 4.41 -35.73
N SER A 19 -30.76 3.72 -36.81
CA SER A 19 -31.79 4.25 -37.70
C SER A 19 -33.18 4.13 -37.07
N PRO A 20 -34.04 5.17 -37.11
CA PRO A 20 -35.42 5.07 -36.62
C PRO A 20 -36.26 4.03 -37.38
N LYS A 21 -35.76 3.55 -38.53
CA LYS A 21 -36.37 2.49 -39.35
C LYS A 21 -35.83 1.08 -39.04
N PHE A 22 -34.90 0.91 -38.10
CA PHE A 22 -34.30 -0.40 -37.78
C PHE A 22 -35.35 -1.44 -37.37
N ILE A 23 -36.25 -1.04 -36.47
CA ILE A 23 -37.31 -1.91 -35.94
C ILE A 23 -38.39 -2.17 -36.98
N SER A 24 -38.74 -1.18 -37.81
CA SER A 24 -39.67 -1.39 -38.92
C SER A 24 -39.08 -2.32 -39.98
N ASN A 25 -37.78 -2.27 -40.23
CA ASN A 25 -37.11 -3.13 -41.21
C ASN A 25 -36.99 -4.58 -40.71
N LEU A 26 -36.72 -4.79 -39.42
CA LEU A 26 -36.74 -6.12 -38.81
C LEU A 26 -38.15 -6.73 -38.85
N ARG A 27 -39.19 -5.92 -38.63
CA ARG A 27 -40.60 -6.33 -38.76
C ARG A 27 -40.92 -6.82 -40.17
N LEU A 28 -40.50 -6.07 -41.19
CA LEU A 28 -40.74 -6.45 -42.60
C LEU A 28 -39.97 -7.71 -43.00
N LYS A 29 -38.75 -7.90 -42.47
CA LYS A 29 -37.87 -9.01 -42.85
C LYS A 29 -38.19 -10.33 -42.16
N TYR A 30 -38.64 -10.29 -40.91
CA TYR A 30 -38.77 -11.49 -40.06
C TYR A 30 -40.19 -11.67 -39.48
N GLY A 31 -41.09 -10.73 -39.73
CA GLY A 31 -42.48 -10.78 -39.25
C GLY A 31 -42.67 -10.33 -37.79
N GLU A 32 -43.93 -10.29 -37.37
CA GLU A 32 -44.35 -9.75 -36.07
C GLU A 32 -43.86 -10.59 -34.89
N SER A 33 -43.80 -11.92 -35.04
CA SER A 33 -43.42 -12.83 -33.95
C SER A 33 -41.98 -12.60 -33.48
N ILE A 34 -41.05 -12.41 -34.42
CA ILE A 34 -39.64 -12.13 -34.11
C ILE A 34 -39.48 -10.72 -33.52
N LEU A 35 -40.27 -9.75 -34.00
CA LEU A 35 -40.28 -8.41 -33.41
C LEU A 35 -40.73 -8.44 -31.94
N VAL A 36 -41.77 -9.20 -31.61
CA VAL A 36 -42.25 -9.38 -30.23
C VAL A 36 -41.14 -9.98 -29.37
N SER A 37 -40.44 -11.02 -29.84
CA SER A 37 -39.31 -11.61 -29.11
C SER A 37 -38.16 -10.62 -28.89
N ILE A 38 -37.84 -9.79 -29.89
CA ILE A 38 -36.81 -8.74 -29.77
C ILE A 38 -37.22 -7.68 -28.75
N ARG A 39 -38.45 -7.17 -28.83
CA ARG A 39 -38.98 -6.18 -27.86
C ARG A 39 -39.12 -6.76 -26.45
N HIS A 40 -39.42 -8.05 -26.34
CA HIS A 40 -39.42 -8.74 -25.07
C HIS A 40 -38.01 -8.85 -24.49
N CYS A 41 -37.01 -9.21 -25.32
CA CYS A 41 -35.60 -9.24 -24.94
C CYS A 41 -35.08 -7.86 -24.51
N GLU A 42 -35.44 -6.78 -25.21
CA GLU A 42 -35.13 -5.39 -24.85
C GLU A 42 -35.68 -5.06 -23.45
N LYS A 43 -36.97 -5.25 -23.22
CA LYS A 43 -37.62 -4.99 -21.91
C LYS A 43 -37.02 -5.84 -20.78
N LEU A 44 -36.68 -7.10 -21.04
CA LEU A 44 -36.03 -7.95 -20.05
C LEU A 44 -34.61 -7.47 -19.76
N SER A 45 -33.86 -7.03 -20.77
CA SER A 45 -32.51 -6.47 -20.62
C SER A 45 -32.51 -5.19 -19.79
N GLU A 46 -33.47 -4.30 -20.01
CA GLU A 46 -33.69 -3.11 -19.18
C GLU A 46 -34.02 -3.47 -17.72
N LYS A 47 -34.94 -4.43 -17.52
CA LYS A 47 -35.29 -4.94 -16.17
C LYS A 47 -34.09 -5.57 -15.47
N LEU A 48 -33.27 -6.33 -16.19
CA LEU A 48 -32.05 -6.92 -15.66
C LEU A 48 -31.08 -5.84 -15.21
N GLN A 49 -30.86 -4.83 -16.05
CA GLN A 49 -29.91 -3.77 -15.73
C GLN A 49 -30.37 -2.92 -14.53
N LYS A 50 -31.66 -2.63 -14.45
CA LYS A 50 -32.25 -2.02 -13.26
C LYS A 50 -32.06 -2.88 -12.01
N ALA A 51 -32.31 -4.19 -12.09
CA ALA A 51 -32.11 -5.11 -10.98
C ALA A 51 -30.64 -5.14 -10.52
N LYS A 52 -29.66 -5.07 -11.44
CA LYS A 52 -28.24 -4.93 -11.11
C LYS A 52 -27.95 -3.63 -10.36
N CYS A 53 -28.51 -2.50 -10.80
CA CYS A 53 -28.40 -1.22 -10.07
C CYS A 53 -29.07 -1.26 -8.68
N ASP A 54 -30.21 -1.93 -8.55
CA ASP A 54 -30.92 -2.11 -7.27
C ASP A 54 -30.08 -2.97 -6.30
N ILE A 55 -29.47 -4.06 -6.78
CA ILE A 55 -28.56 -4.90 -6.01
C ILE A 55 -27.40 -4.06 -5.47
N GLU A 56 -26.79 -3.22 -6.31
CA GLU A 56 -25.67 -2.36 -5.92
C GLU A 56 -26.10 -1.30 -4.88
N PHE A 57 -27.26 -0.68 -5.07
CA PHE A 57 -27.83 0.25 -4.09
C PHE A 57 -28.04 -0.40 -2.72
N LEU A 58 -28.63 -1.60 -2.69
CA LEU A 58 -28.87 -2.36 -1.46
C LEU A 58 -27.54 -2.82 -0.82
N ARG A 59 -26.55 -3.20 -1.64
CA ARG A 59 -25.19 -3.53 -1.21
C ARG A 59 -24.55 -2.36 -0.48
N CYS A 60 -24.58 -1.16 -1.08
CA CYS A 60 -24.09 0.07 -0.46
C CYS A 60 -24.82 0.36 0.87
N CYS A 61 -26.15 0.22 0.91
CA CYS A 61 -26.91 0.43 2.16
C CYS A 61 -26.43 -0.53 3.28
N LEU A 62 -26.16 -1.80 2.94
CA LEU A 62 -25.70 -2.79 3.91
C LEU A 62 -24.27 -2.52 4.41
N ILE A 63 -23.38 -2.05 3.53
CA ILE A 63 -21.98 -1.71 3.83
C ILE A 63 -21.89 -0.45 4.70
N TYR A 64 -22.58 0.61 4.31
CA TYR A 64 -22.56 1.90 5.01
C TYR A 64 -23.55 1.95 6.19
N ASN A 65 -24.23 0.84 6.47
CA ASN A 65 -25.25 0.72 7.52
C ASN A 65 -26.39 1.77 7.40
N LEU A 66 -26.78 2.05 6.16
CA LEU A 66 -27.87 2.96 5.81
C LEU A 66 -29.18 2.18 5.70
N THR A 67 -30.29 2.84 6.06
CA THR A 67 -31.62 2.23 5.99
C THR A 67 -32.48 2.95 4.96
N PRO A 68 -32.81 2.30 3.83
CA PRO A 68 -33.69 2.89 2.83
C PRO A 68 -35.08 3.25 3.39
N ASN A 69 -35.67 4.32 2.87
CA ASN A 69 -36.97 4.82 3.32
C ASN A 69 -38.11 3.79 3.19
N PHE A 70 -38.04 2.86 2.24
CA PHE A 70 -39.07 1.84 2.07
C PHE A 70 -39.09 0.79 3.20
N LEU A 71 -38.04 0.72 4.03
CA LEU A 71 -37.99 -0.13 5.23
C LEU A 71 -38.46 0.60 6.49
N ASN A 72 -38.89 1.86 6.37
CA ASN A 72 -39.45 2.60 7.49
C ASN A 72 -40.93 2.23 7.65
N ILE A 73 -41.20 1.34 8.61
CA ILE A 73 -42.57 0.95 8.95
C ILE A 73 -43.13 1.95 9.96
N ARG A 74 -44.42 2.26 9.84
CA ARG A 74 -45.14 3.03 10.86
C ARG A 74 -45.25 2.19 12.13
N LEU A 75 -44.56 2.60 13.18
CA LEU A 75 -44.64 1.98 14.49
C LEU A 75 -45.76 2.61 15.31
N TRP A 76 -46.39 1.81 16.17
CA TRP A 76 -47.42 2.28 17.10
C TRP A 76 -46.88 3.28 18.13
N LYS A 77 -45.57 3.21 18.45
CA LYS A 77 -44.86 4.17 19.31
C LYS A 77 -43.60 4.70 18.60
N PRO A 78 -43.47 6.03 18.38
CA PRO A 78 -42.31 6.62 17.68
C PRO A 78 -40.96 6.33 18.33
N GLY A 79 -40.90 6.27 19.67
CA GLY A 79 -39.67 5.97 20.41
C GLY A 79 -39.10 4.57 20.17
N LEU A 80 -39.85 3.65 19.55
CA LEU A 80 -39.34 2.32 19.19
C LEU A 80 -38.38 2.37 17.98
N ARG A 81 -38.37 3.47 17.22
CA ARG A 81 -37.47 3.65 16.06
C ARG A 81 -35.99 3.63 16.44
N THR A 82 -35.64 4.05 17.66
CA THR A 82 -34.25 4.05 18.14
C THR A 82 -33.84 2.72 18.75
N SER A 83 -34.78 1.78 18.96
CA SER A 83 -34.49 0.50 19.58
C SER A 83 -33.60 -0.38 18.70
N GLU A 84 -32.66 -1.09 19.34
CA GLU A 84 -31.77 -2.04 18.66
C GLU A 84 -32.55 -3.16 17.97
N LYS A 85 -33.67 -3.62 18.56
CA LYS A 85 -34.54 -4.63 17.95
C LYS A 85 -35.15 -4.16 16.63
N TYR A 86 -35.59 -2.90 16.56
CA TYR A 86 -36.16 -2.35 15.32
C TYR A 86 -35.09 -2.18 14.25
N LYS A 87 -33.92 -1.64 14.60
CA LYS A 87 -32.77 -1.53 13.67
C LYS A 87 -32.34 -2.91 13.14
N PHE A 88 -32.28 -3.92 14.02
CA PHE A 88 -31.98 -5.30 13.64
C PHE A 88 -33.02 -5.86 12.66
N PHE A 89 -34.31 -5.65 12.94
CA PHE A 89 -35.39 -6.04 12.04
C PHE A 89 -35.26 -5.37 10.66
N GLN A 90 -35.05 -4.05 10.61
CA GLN A 90 -34.85 -3.33 9.35
C GLN A 90 -33.65 -3.88 8.57
N ARG A 91 -32.54 -4.15 9.26
CA ARG A 91 -31.34 -4.75 8.65
C ARG A 91 -31.61 -6.14 8.08
N HIS A 92 -32.39 -6.97 8.78
CA HIS A 92 -32.78 -8.29 8.28
C HIS A 92 -33.70 -8.21 7.05
N CYS A 93 -34.66 -7.28 7.02
CA CYS A 93 -35.47 -7.01 5.84
C CYS A 93 -34.63 -6.55 4.65
N LEU A 94 -33.63 -5.70 4.88
CA LEU A 94 -32.70 -5.23 3.84
C LEU A 94 -31.91 -6.39 3.23
N ILE A 95 -31.41 -7.32 4.05
CA ILE A 95 -30.72 -8.53 3.59
C ILE A 95 -31.65 -9.40 2.74
N ARG A 96 -32.90 -9.61 3.16
CA ARG A 96 -33.87 -10.39 2.39
C ARG A 96 -34.22 -9.75 1.05
N GLU A 97 -34.38 -8.43 0.99
CA GLU A 97 -34.62 -7.72 -0.27
C GLU A 97 -33.43 -7.86 -1.22
N PHE A 98 -32.20 -7.72 -0.70
CA PHE A 98 -30.97 -7.94 -1.48
C PHE A 98 -30.94 -9.35 -2.10
N GLU A 99 -31.25 -10.38 -1.31
CA GLU A 99 -31.30 -11.77 -1.81
C GLU A 99 -32.40 -12.00 -2.85
N SER A 100 -33.58 -11.41 -2.63
CA SER A 100 -34.69 -11.45 -3.56
C SER A 100 -34.30 -10.86 -4.92
N ARG A 101 -33.64 -9.69 -4.91
CA ARG A 101 -33.14 -9.04 -6.14
C ARG A 101 -32.06 -9.83 -6.85
N GLN A 102 -31.14 -10.45 -6.12
CA GLN A 102 -30.15 -11.35 -6.72
C GLN A 102 -30.81 -12.54 -7.43
N LYS A 103 -31.81 -13.18 -6.79
CA LYS A 103 -32.57 -14.28 -7.41
C LYS A 103 -33.32 -13.80 -8.66
N GLN A 104 -33.94 -12.63 -8.59
CA GLN A 104 -34.62 -12.00 -9.73
C GLN A 104 -33.65 -11.76 -10.89
N SER A 105 -32.48 -11.18 -10.64
CA SER A 105 -31.44 -10.91 -11.65
C SER A 105 -31.01 -12.19 -12.37
N ARG A 106 -30.70 -13.27 -11.62
CA ARG A 106 -30.33 -14.57 -12.22
C ARG A 106 -31.43 -15.19 -13.08
N ASN A 107 -32.69 -15.04 -12.68
CA ASN A 107 -33.81 -15.53 -13.47
C ASN A 107 -33.98 -14.72 -14.78
N LEU A 108 -33.79 -13.41 -14.73
CA LEU A 108 -33.80 -12.55 -15.91
C LEU A 108 -32.65 -12.88 -16.87
N GLU A 109 -31.44 -13.11 -16.36
CA GLU A 109 -30.29 -13.55 -17.18
C GLU A 109 -30.58 -14.86 -17.92
N LYS A 110 -31.18 -15.84 -17.24
CA LYS A 110 -31.60 -17.09 -17.87
C LYS A 110 -32.64 -16.86 -18.98
N GLN A 111 -33.67 -16.06 -18.72
CA GLN A 111 -34.71 -15.75 -19.71
C GLN A 111 -34.15 -15.03 -20.95
N ILE A 112 -33.27 -14.04 -20.74
CA ILE A 112 -32.60 -13.32 -21.83
C ILE A 112 -31.74 -14.29 -22.63
N SER A 113 -30.94 -15.14 -21.96
CA SER A 113 -30.10 -16.12 -22.65
C SER A 113 -30.90 -17.09 -23.52
N SER A 114 -32.06 -17.57 -23.05
CA SER A 114 -32.92 -18.46 -23.85
C SER A 114 -33.50 -17.76 -25.08
N ILE A 115 -33.91 -16.50 -24.95
CA ILE A 115 -34.46 -15.72 -26.07
C ILE A 115 -33.36 -15.39 -27.08
N LEU A 116 -32.15 -15.03 -26.61
CA LEU A 116 -31.02 -14.75 -27.51
C LEU A 116 -30.61 -15.99 -28.31
N ILE A 117 -30.59 -17.18 -27.71
CA ILE A 117 -30.32 -18.44 -28.43
C ILE A 117 -31.41 -18.71 -29.48
N GLU A 118 -32.67 -18.42 -29.18
CA GLU A 118 -33.76 -18.58 -30.14
C GLU A 118 -33.66 -17.58 -31.30
N LEU A 119 -33.32 -16.33 -31.00
CA LEU A 119 -33.13 -15.28 -32.00
C LEU A 119 -31.92 -15.55 -32.89
N GLU A 120 -30.85 -16.12 -32.36
CA GLU A 120 -29.65 -16.51 -33.11
C GLU A 120 -29.96 -17.54 -34.20
N LYS A 121 -30.89 -18.47 -33.93
CA LYS A 121 -31.34 -19.47 -34.90
C LYS A 121 -32.21 -18.91 -36.03
N ARG A 122 -32.85 -17.75 -35.81
CA ARG A 122 -33.87 -17.18 -36.70
C ARG A 122 -33.41 -15.94 -37.46
N LEU A 123 -32.37 -15.27 -36.98
CA LEU A 123 -31.84 -14.04 -37.56
C LEU A 123 -30.56 -14.31 -38.36
N SER A 124 -30.30 -13.46 -39.36
CA SER A 124 -28.96 -13.41 -39.96
C SER A 124 -27.91 -12.95 -38.93
N SER A 125 -26.66 -13.38 -39.08
CA SER A 125 -25.57 -13.02 -38.15
C SER A 125 -25.43 -11.51 -37.96
N LEU A 126 -25.62 -10.73 -39.04
CA LEU A 126 -25.55 -9.27 -39.00
C LEU A 126 -26.73 -8.67 -38.22
N ASP A 127 -27.96 -9.13 -38.47
CA ASP A 127 -29.15 -8.64 -37.77
C ASP A 127 -29.14 -9.03 -36.29
N TYR A 128 -28.63 -10.22 -35.96
CA TYR A 128 -28.46 -10.68 -34.58
C TYR A 128 -27.48 -9.78 -33.81
N ILE A 129 -26.34 -9.42 -34.41
CA ILE A 129 -25.39 -8.46 -33.82
C ILE A 129 -26.06 -7.10 -33.60
N ASN A 130 -26.81 -6.61 -34.58
CA ASN A 130 -27.51 -5.33 -34.48
C ASN A 130 -28.60 -5.36 -33.39
N VAL A 131 -29.33 -6.46 -33.23
CA VAL A 131 -30.32 -6.67 -32.15
C VAL A 131 -29.65 -6.68 -30.79
N LYS A 132 -28.51 -7.36 -30.63
CA LYS A 132 -27.72 -7.32 -29.39
C LYS A 132 -27.27 -5.90 -29.06
N LYS A 133 -26.76 -5.17 -30.05
CA LYS A 133 -26.34 -3.77 -29.89
C LYS A 133 -27.51 -2.86 -29.51
N PHE A 134 -28.67 -3.07 -30.12
CA PHE A 134 -29.90 -2.34 -29.79
C PHE A 134 -30.34 -2.58 -28.33
N CYS A 135 -30.42 -3.86 -27.90
CA CYS A 135 -30.77 -4.20 -26.52
C CYS A 135 -29.75 -3.64 -25.52
N TYR A 136 -28.46 -3.72 -25.84
CA TYR A 136 -27.38 -3.15 -25.03
C TYR A 136 -27.52 -1.64 -24.88
N ASN A 137 -27.78 -0.90 -25.97
CA ASN A 137 -27.94 0.55 -25.93
C ASN A 137 -29.14 0.96 -25.06
N SER A 138 -30.28 0.27 -25.17
CA SER A 138 -31.45 0.57 -24.33
C SER A 138 -31.17 0.26 -22.85
N ALA A 139 -30.58 -0.90 -22.56
CA ALA A 139 -30.20 -1.27 -21.20
C ALA A 139 -29.17 -0.29 -20.61
N SER A 140 -28.19 0.17 -21.38
CA SER A 140 -27.18 1.15 -20.97
C SER A 140 -27.79 2.50 -20.63
N LYS A 141 -28.84 2.93 -21.35
CA LYS A 141 -29.56 4.18 -21.03
C LYS A 141 -30.26 4.06 -19.66
N ILE A 142 -31.00 2.97 -19.44
CA ILE A 142 -31.66 2.70 -18.16
C ILE A 142 -30.65 2.58 -17.02
N HIS A 143 -29.49 1.96 -17.25
CA HIS A 143 -28.40 1.89 -16.28
C HIS A 143 -28.03 3.28 -15.75
N SER A 144 -27.67 4.20 -16.66
CA SER A 144 -27.21 5.54 -16.31
C SER A 144 -28.26 6.33 -15.55
N GLU A 145 -29.52 6.28 -16.00
CA GLU A 145 -30.64 6.96 -15.33
C GLU A 145 -30.88 6.43 -13.91
N VAL A 146 -30.90 5.10 -13.73
CA VAL A 146 -31.12 4.48 -12.42
C VAL A 146 -29.94 4.74 -11.48
N MET A 147 -28.70 4.66 -11.98
CA MET A 147 -27.49 4.90 -11.19
C MET A 147 -27.42 6.33 -10.65
N ILE A 148 -27.73 7.34 -11.48
CA ILE A 148 -27.78 8.75 -11.04
C ILE A 148 -28.81 8.92 -9.91
N ASN A 149 -29.98 8.31 -10.04
CA ASN A 149 -31.03 8.38 -9.03
C ASN A 149 -30.64 7.64 -7.74
N HIS A 150 -30.00 6.47 -7.84
CA HIS A 150 -29.52 5.71 -6.69
C HIS A 150 -28.40 6.44 -5.95
N LYS A 151 -27.46 7.06 -6.67
CA LYS A 151 -26.43 7.91 -6.08
C LYS A 151 -27.04 9.03 -5.25
N LYS A 152 -27.98 9.80 -5.82
CA LYS A 152 -28.69 10.87 -5.08
C LYS A 152 -29.40 10.35 -3.83
N LYS A 153 -30.11 9.21 -3.94
CA LYS A 153 -30.79 8.60 -2.79
C LYS A 153 -29.81 8.19 -1.69
N LEU A 154 -28.70 7.59 -2.08
CA LEU A 154 -27.65 7.17 -1.16
C LEU A 154 -27.05 8.39 -0.43
N GLU A 155 -26.72 9.45 -1.16
CA GLU A 155 -26.15 10.68 -0.58
C GLU A 155 -27.12 11.36 0.41
N ILE A 156 -28.41 11.39 0.09
CA ILE A 156 -29.46 11.88 1.00
C ILE A 156 -29.52 11.01 2.27
N LEU A 157 -29.47 9.68 2.15
CA LEU A 157 -29.52 8.77 3.30
C LEU A 157 -28.28 8.90 4.20
N ASN A 158 -27.12 9.21 3.63
CA ASN A 158 -25.87 9.37 4.36
C ASN A 158 -25.66 10.78 4.92
N GLY A 159 -26.39 11.78 4.43
CA GLY A 159 -26.19 13.19 4.79
C GLY A 159 -24.95 13.80 4.14
N GLY A 160 -24.51 13.25 3.00
CA GLY A 160 -23.31 13.67 2.29
C GLY A 160 -22.84 12.65 1.25
N PRO A 161 -21.78 12.96 0.49
CA PRO A 161 -21.23 12.06 -0.53
C PRO A 161 -20.85 10.69 0.07
N ILE A 162 -21.06 9.62 -0.71
CA ILE A 162 -20.67 8.25 -0.34
C ILE A 162 -19.52 7.79 -1.24
N GLY A 163 -18.56 7.11 -0.61
CA GLY A 163 -17.37 6.62 -1.29
C GLY A 163 -16.37 7.74 -1.59
N GLN A 164 -15.42 7.45 -2.47
CA GLN A 164 -14.39 8.40 -2.88
C GLN A 164 -14.77 9.14 -4.15
N ASN A 165 -14.27 10.37 -4.29
CA ASN A 165 -14.35 11.10 -5.54
C ASN A 165 -13.35 10.52 -6.55
N TYR A 166 -13.77 9.44 -7.21
CA TYR A 166 -12.97 8.69 -8.15
C TYR A 166 -12.30 9.57 -9.22
N GLU A 167 -13.04 10.49 -9.84
CA GLU A 167 -12.52 11.33 -10.93
C GLU A 167 -11.39 12.26 -10.50
N GLU A 168 -11.46 12.78 -9.27
CA GLU A 168 -10.41 13.63 -8.73
C GLU A 168 -9.20 12.80 -8.26
N MET A 169 -9.46 11.61 -7.73
CA MET A 169 -8.43 10.76 -7.12
C MET A 169 -7.64 9.96 -8.14
N LYS A 170 -8.23 9.54 -9.26
CA LYS A 170 -7.58 8.65 -10.23
C LYS A 170 -6.24 9.18 -10.72
N ASN A 171 -6.19 10.48 -11.05
CA ASN A 171 -4.98 11.14 -11.56
C ASN A 171 -3.89 11.29 -10.49
N LYS A 172 -4.26 11.29 -9.21
CA LYS A 172 -3.31 11.36 -8.08
C LYS A 172 -2.85 9.96 -7.65
N LEU A 173 -3.70 8.95 -7.79
CA LEU A 173 -3.47 7.60 -7.27
C LEU A 173 -2.89 6.62 -8.28
N ILE A 174 -3.19 6.77 -9.56
CA ILE A 174 -2.81 5.81 -10.59
C ILE A 174 -1.83 6.49 -11.55
N HIS A 175 -0.60 5.99 -11.57
CA HIS A 175 0.41 6.36 -12.55
C HIS A 175 0.56 5.20 -13.54
N ASN A 176 -0.22 5.23 -14.62
CA ASN A 176 -0.09 4.24 -15.69
C ASN A 176 0.97 4.69 -16.70
N MET A 177 2.14 4.07 -16.62
CA MET A 177 3.29 4.30 -17.51
C MET A 177 3.54 3.08 -18.41
N SER A 178 2.56 2.19 -18.53
CA SER A 178 2.62 0.98 -19.35
C SER A 178 1.89 1.18 -20.68
N SER A 179 2.12 0.27 -21.61
CA SER A 179 1.37 0.16 -22.86
C SER A 179 -0.09 -0.30 -22.67
N TYR A 180 -0.44 -0.82 -21.49
CA TYR A 180 -1.76 -1.37 -21.19
C TYR A 180 -2.77 -0.26 -20.87
N THR A 181 -3.92 -0.27 -21.57
CA THR A 181 -5.03 0.64 -21.29
C THR A 181 -5.96 0.05 -20.25
N LEU A 182 -6.10 0.73 -19.11
CA LEU A 182 -7.02 0.32 -18.06
C LEU A 182 -8.47 0.60 -18.47
N SER A 183 -9.35 -0.32 -18.13
CA SER A 183 -10.80 -0.08 -18.14
C SER A 183 -11.23 0.76 -16.94
N GLU A 184 -12.38 1.46 -17.04
CA GLU A 184 -12.94 2.26 -15.93
C GLU A 184 -13.14 1.43 -14.64
N VAL A 185 -13.45 0.14 -14.78
CA VAL A 185 -13.62 -0.77 -13.64
C VAL A 185 -12.28 -1.08 -12.96
N GLU A 186 -11.23 -1.32 -13.74
CA GLU A 186 -9.87 -1.54 -13.21
C GLU A 186 -9.33 -0.28 -12.54
N GLU A 187 -9.50 0.89 -13.15
CA GLU A 187 -9.09 2.16 -12.54
C GLU A 187 -9.83 2.41 -11.23
N ARG A 188 -11.15 2.19 -11.18
CA ARG A 188 -11.95 2.32 -9.96
C ARG A 188 -11.50 1.34 -8.87
N LEU A 189 -11.19 0.11 -9.23
CA LEU A 189 -10.63 -0.89 -8.32
C LEU A 189 -9.28 -0.43 -7.75
N LEU A 190 -8.37 0.03 -8.60
CA LEU A 190 -7.03 0.48 -8.19
C LEU A 190 -7.11 1.74 -7.33
N CYS A 191 -8.06 2.65 -7.57
CA CYS A 191 -8.28 3.83 -6.72
C CYS A 191 -8.61 3.50 -5.26
N ARG A 192 -9.02 2.26 -4.95
CA ARG A 192 -9.19 1.82 -3.55
C ARG A 192 -7.85 1.75 -2.79
N GLY A 193 -6.75 1.59 -3.52
CA GLY A 193 -5.37 1.59 -3.06
C GLY A 193 -4.93 0.35 -2.27
N TRP A 194 -3.63 0.31 -1.94
CA TRP A 194 -2.97 -0.86 -1.35
C TRP A 194 -3.48 -1.26 0.03
N ALA A 195 -3.97 -0.31 0.82
CA ALA A 195 -4.47 -0.55 2.18
C ALA A 195 -5.92 -1.04 2.21
N PHE A 196 -6.59 -1.15 1.05
CA PHE A 196 -7.93 -1.68 0.97
C PHE A 196 -7.93 -3.18 1.24
N CYS A 197 -8.58 -3.60 2.33
CA CYS A 197 -8.67 -5.00 2.66
C CYS A 197 -9.87 -5.61 1.99
N ILE A 198 -9.59 -6.50 1.06
CA ILE A 198 -10.60 -7.32 0.40
C ILE A 198 -11.16 -8.29 1.42
N GLU A 199 -12.48 -8.41 1.44
CA GLU A 199 -13.13 -9.37 2.28
C GLU A 199 -12.90 -10.80 1.77
N ASN A 200 -12.14 -11.60 2.53
CA ASN A 200 -11.92 -13.01 2.23
C ASN A 200 -12.83 -13.89 3.08
N LYS A 201 -13.54 -14.83 2.43
CA LYS A 201 -14.18 -15.95 3.13
C LYS A 201 -13.10 -16.84 3.72
N ILE A 202 -13.26 -17.25 4.97
CA ILE A 202 -12.37 -18.24 5.60
C ILE A 202 -12.59 -19.55 4.85
N LYS A 203 -11.62 -19.95 4.02
CA LYS A 203 -11.70 -21.17 3.19
C LYS A 203 -11.12 -22.38 3.91
N ASN A 204 -9.96 -22.22 4.57
CA ASN A 204 -9.35 -23.26 5.38
C ASN A 204 -9.57 -22.95 6.86
N PHE A 205 -10.44 -23.74 7.49
CA PHE A 205 -10.80 -23.55 8.90
C PHE A 205 -9.70 -24.01 9.85
N LEU A 206 -8.96 -25.06 9.47
CA LEU A 206 -7.90 -25.60 10.30
C LEU A 206 -6.77 -24.57 10.42
N ASP A 207 -6.27 -24.05 9.29
CA ASP A 207 -5.21 -23.04 9.27
C ASP A 207 -5.57 -21.81 10.12
N PHE A 208 -6.83 -21.35 10.02
CA PHE A 208 -7.31 -20.20 10.78
C PHE A 208 -7.35 -20.45 12.29
N GLU A 209 -7.84 -21.62 12.73
CA GLU A 209 -7.82 -22.00 14.14
C GLU A 209 -6.39 -22.19 14.64
N THR A 210 -5.51 -22.85 13.87
CA THR A 210 -4.10 -23.03 14.25
C THR A 210 -3.38 -21.70 14.39
N ASP A 211 -3.62 -20.74 13.49
CA ASP A 211 -3.03 -19.41 13.59
C ASP A 211 -3.51 -18.66 14.84
N LEU A 212 -4.80 -18.76 15.17
CA LEU A 212 -5.35 -18.16 16.38
C LEU A 212 -4.77 -18.80 17.64
N GLU A 213 -4.66 -20.12 17.68
CA GLU A 213 -4.06 -20.86 18.78
C GLU A 213 -2.58 -20.49 18.96
N LEU A 214 -1.80 -20.47 17.88
CA LEU A 214 -0.39 -20.05 17.90
C LEU A 214 -0.23 -18.62 18.41
N ASN A 215 -1.12 -17.70 18.01
CA ASN A 215 -1.07 -16.32 18.50
C ASN A 215 -1.53 -16.21 19.96
N ALA A 216 -2.51 -16.99 20.38
CA ALA A 216 -2.90 -17.07 21.79
C ALA A 216 -1.75 -17.60 22.63
N MET A 217 -1.09 -18.70 22.22
CA MET A 217 0.04 -19.32 22.93
C MET A 217 1.20 -18.35 23.22
N LYS A 218 1.46 -17.37 22.33
CA LYS A 218 2.46 -16.32 22.59
C LYS A 218 2.16 -15.50 23.85
N LEU A 219 0.90 -15.44 24.28
CA LEU A 219 0.48 -14.74 25.49
C LEU A 219 0.65 -15.59 26.75
N GLN A 220 0.85 -16.91 26.64
CA GLN A 220 0.95 -17.80 27.80
C GLN A 220 2.06 -17.38 28.76
N SER A 221 3.23 -16.99 28.24
CA SER A 221 4.35 -16.51 29.06
C SER A 221 4.17 -15.10 29.62
N HIS A 222 3.09 -14.39 29.25
CA HIS A 222 2.85 -12.98 29.59
C HIS A 222 1.64 -12.78 30.51
N CYS A 223 0.91 -13.84 30.86
CA CYS A 223 -0.24 -13.76 31.75
C CYS A 223 -0.38 -15.00 32.64
N HIS A 224 -1.10 -14.85 33.75
CA HIS A 224 -1.39 -15.97 34.65
C HIS A 224 -2.30 -17.01 33.96
N ASP A 225 -2.10 -18.28 34.26
CA ASP A 225 -2.81 -19.43 33.65
C ASP A 225 -4.34 -19.29 33.60
N SER A 226 -4.95 -18.73 34.65
CA SER A 226 -6.40 -18.50 34.69
C SER A 226 -6.86 -17.47 33.65
N VAL A 227 -6.08 -16.41 33.45
CA VAL A 227 -6.33 -15.37 32.44
C VAL A 227 -6.08 -15.94 31.06
N PHE A 228 -5.00 -16.70 30.88
CA PHE A 228 -4.68 -17.38 29.64
C PHE A 228 -5.83 -18.30 29.18
N ARG A 229 -6.35 -19.15 30.08
CA ARG A 229 -7.52 -20.01 29.79
C ARG A 229 -8.76 -19.21 29.41
N LEU A 230 -9.03 -18.08 30.08
CA LEU A 230 -10.14 -17.20 29.73
C LEU A 230 -9.97 -16.60 28.33
N VAL A 231 -8.76 -16.12 28.01
CA VAL A 231 -8.43 -15.57 26.69
C VAL A 231 -8.63 -16.65 25.63
N CYS A 232 -8.07 -17.84 25.79
CA CYS A 232 -8.27 -18.97 24.86
C CYS A 232 -9.75 -19.29 24.63
N ARG A 233 -10.56 -19.32 25.70
CA ARG A 233 -12.00 -19.56 25.58
C ARG A 233 -12.72 -18.44 24.83
N GLN A 234 -12.38 -17.18 25.10
CA GLN A 234 -12.97 -16.04 24.41
C GLN A 234 -12.56 -15.98 22.94
N THR A 235 -11.29 -16.25 22.63
CA THR A 235 -10.80 -16.31 21.25
C THR A 235 -11.46 -17.45 20.48
N GLN A 236 -11.62 -18.62 21.08
CA GLN A 236 -12.33 -19.74 20.46
C GLN A 236 -13.83 -19.46 20.24
N ASN A 237 -14.50 -18.81 21.18
CA ASN A 237 -15.90 -18.40 20.98
C ASN A 237 -16.02 -17.36 19.86
N ALA A 238 -15.13 -16.37 19.85
CA ALA A 238 -15.09 -15.35 18.81
C ALA A 238 -14.74 -15.94 17.44
N SER A 239 -13.80 -16.90 17.37
CA SER A 239 -13.43 -17.60 16.14
C SER A 239 -14.62 -18.37 15.59
N GLN A 240 -15.33 -19.13 16.42
CA GLN A 240 -16.55 -19.85 16.02
C GLN A 240 -17.65 -18.93 15.51
N GLN A 241 -17.84 -17.78 16.16
CA GLN A 241 -18.80 -16.77 15.72
C GLN A 241 -18.38 -16.14 14.38
N LEU A 242 -17.10 -15.83 14.20
CA LEU A 242 -16.53 -15.33 12.94
C LEU A 242 -16.64 -16.38 11.83
N MET A 243 -16.40 -17.65 12.13
CA MET A 243 -16.56 -18.75 11.18
C MET A 243 -18.01 -18.88 10.71
N ARG A 244 -18.97 -18.89 11.65
CA ARG A 244 -20.41 -18.95 11.31
C ARG A 244 -20.84 -17.76 10.48
N THR A 245 -20.44 -16.55 10.88
CA THR A 245 -20.79 -15.33 10.14
C THR A 245 -20.12 -15.31 8.76
N SER A 246 -18.86 -15.73 8.62
CA SER A 246 -18.14 -15.81 7.34
C SER A 246 -18.76 -16.83 6.38
N LYS A 247 -19.12 -18.04 6.85
CA LYS A 247 -19.81 -19.07 6.04
C LYS A 247 -21.13 -18.57 5.45
N HIS A 248 -21.89 -17.82 6.25
CA HIS A 248 -23.20 -17.31 5.85
C HIS A 248 -23.16 -15.88 5.28
N LYS A 249 -21.98 -15.29 5.10
CA LYS A 249 -21.85 -13.93 4.56
C LYS A 249 -22.11 -13.93 3.05
N LYS A 250 -23.11 -13.13 2.66
CA LYS A 250 -23.63 -13.03 1.28
C LYS A 250 -23.17 -11.77 0.54
N ILE A 251 -22.49 -10.86 1.23
CA ILE A 251 -22.13 -9.54 0.72
C ILE A 251 -20.60 -9.46 0.70
N ASN A 252 -20.06 -9.07 -0.45
CA ASN A 252 -18.65 -8.73 -0.62
C ASN A 252 -18.52 -7.20 -0.66
N ASN A 253 -17.41 -6.69 -0.12
CA ASN A 253 -17.10 -5.27 -0.22
C ASN A 253 -16.64 -4.83 -1.63
N LEU A 254 -16.22 -5.77 -2.49
CA LEU A 254 -16.02 -5.55 -3.92
C LEU A 254 -17.24 -6.04 -4.73
N SER A 255 -17.53 -5.34 -5.84
CA SER A 255 -18.54 -5.79 -6.80
C SER A 255 -18.04 -6.99 -7.60
N ASP A 256 -18.94 -7.72 -8.26
CA ASP A 256 -18.57 -8.84 -9.12
C ASP A 256 -17.68 -8.39 -10.29
N GLU A 257 -17.91 -7.18 -10.82
CA GLU A 257 -17.09 -6.56 -11.87
C GLU A 257 -15.68 -6.24 -11.36
N GLU A 258 -15.56 -5.65 -10.16
CA GLU A 258 -14.27 -5.34 -9.54
C GLU A 258 -13.47 -6.62 -9.21
N LEU A 259 -14.15 -7.69 -8.79
CA LEU A 259 -13.53 -9.00 -8.55
C LEU A 259 -13.04 -9.64 -9.85
N ALA A 260 -13.78 -9.50 -10.95
CA ALA A 260 -13.35 -9.96 -12.26
C ALA A 260 -12.14 -9.16 -12.77
N ALA A 261 -12.18 -7.83 -12.64
CA ALA A 261 -11.06 -6.94 -12.98
C ALA A 261 -9.80 -7.28 -12.18
N LEU A 262 -9.91 -7.53 -10.87
CA LEU A 262 -8.77 -7.94 -10.04
C LEU A 262 -8.13 -9.24 -10.53
N LYS A 263 -8.94 -10.22 -10.91
CA LYS A 263 -8.45 -11.49 -11.47
C LYS A 263 -7.78 -11.28 -12.83
N SER A 264 -8.37 -10.43 -13.68
CA SER A 264 -7.80 -10.06 -14.98
C SER A 264 -6.41 -9.45 -14.83
N LEU A 265 -6.29 -8.41 -13.98
CA LEU A 265 -5.02 -7.76 -13.69
C LEU A 265 -3.98 -8.72 -13.12
N LYS A 266 -4.39 -9.64 -12.23
CA LYS A 266 -3.49 -10.66 -11.67
C LYS A 266 -2.94 -11.63 -12.72
N LEU A 267 -3.74 -11.97 -13.73
CA LEU A 267 -3.33 -12.89 -14.80
C LEU A 267 -2.50 -12.21 -15.89
N ASN A 268 -2.49 -10.87 -15.93
CA ASN A 268 -1.74 -10.12 -16.92
C ASN A 268 -0.24 -10.11 -16.59
N ASN A 269 0.52 -10.97 -17.26
CA ASN A 269 1.96 -11.06 -17.11
C ASN A 269 2.73 -9.98 -17.89
N ASN A 270 2.08 -9.15 -18.71
CA ASN A 270 2.79 -8.12 -19.48
C ASN A 270 3.06 -6.86 -18.67
N ILE A 271 2.35 -6.67 -17.55
CA ILE A 271 2.49 -5.52 -16.67
C ILE A 271 3.02 -5.91 -15.29
N VAL A 272 3.57 -4.92 -14.60
CA VAL A 272 3.92 -4.96 -13.19
C VAL A 272 3.18 -3.82 -12.50
N ILE A 273 2.33 -4.17 -11.55
CA ILE A 273 1.64 -3.22 -10.68
C ILE A 273 2.43 -3.15 -9.37
N CYS A 274 3.08 -2.02 -9.12
CA CYS A 274 3.92 -1.83 -7.94
C CYS A 274 3.51 -0.59 -7.15
N LYS A 275 3.95 -0.56 -5.89
CA LYS A 275 3.70 0.58 -5.00
C LYS A 275 4.65 1.72 -5.35
N ALA A 276 4.13 2.94 -5.31
CA ALA A 276 4.98 4.13 -5.36
C ALA A 276 5.81 4.26 -4.08
N ASP A 277 7.02 4.78 -4.23
CA ASP A 277 7.93 5.04 -3.13
C ASP A 277 7.33 6.01 -2.08
N LYS A 278 6.62 7.04 -2.56
CA LYS A 278 5.95 8.06 -1.75
C LYS A 278 4.47 8.16 -2.13
N GLY A 279 3.63 8.60 -1.20
CA GLY A 279 2.23 8.93 -1.48
C GLY A 279 1.22 7.77 -1.47
N ASN A 280 1.67 6.51 -1.31
CA ASN A 280 0.81 5.32 -1.33
C ASN A 280 0.00 5.16 -2.65
N SER A 281 0.50 5.70 -3.75
CA SER A 281 -0.08 5.53 -5.08
C SER A 281 0.33 4.21 -5.73
N ILE A 282 -0.34 3.88 -6.83
CA ILE A 282 -0.13 2.71 -7.66
C ILE A 282 0.60 3.14 -8.92
N VAL A 283 1.63 2.40 -9.28
CA VAL A 283 2.36 2.57 -10.54
C VAL A 283 2.23 1.31 -11.37
N ILE A 284 1.95 1.48 -12.65
CA ILE A 284 1.84 0.38 -13.61
C ILE A 284 2.91 0.59 -14.66
N LEU A 285 3.74 -0.44 -14.84
CA LEU A 285 4.85 -0.45 -15.79
C LEU A 285 4.72 -1.68 -16.68
N ASP A 286 5.19 -1.60 -17.92
CA ASP A 286 5.44 -2.79 -18.71
C ASP A 286 6.50 -3.64 -18.00
N ARG A 287 6.31 -4.96 -18.00
CA ARG A 287 7.19 -5.88 -17.28
C ARG A 287 8.63 -5.78 -17.74
N GLU A 288 8.86 -5.67 -19.04
CA GLU A 288 10.20 -5.53 -19.62
C GLU A 288 10.91 -4.27 -19.11
N VAL A 289 10.19 -3.13 -19.04
CA VAL A 289 10.73 -1.87 -18.52
C VAL A 289 11.07 -1.99 -17.05
N TYR A 290 10.21 -2.62 -16.25
CA TYR A 290 10.48 -2.86 -14.84
C TYR A 290 11.70 -3.77 -14.64
N MET A 291 11.78 -4.88 -15.38
CA MET A 291 12.90 -5.82 -15.29
C MET A 291 14.21 -5.14 -15.68
N LYS A 292 14.23 -4.39 -16.79
CA LYS A 292 15.42 -3.64 -17.21
C LYS A 292 15.89 -2.67 -16.14
N LYS A 293 14.98 -1.87 -15.57
CA LYS A 293 15.32 -0.92 -14.49
C LYS A 293 15.90 -1.63 -13.25
N ALA A 294 15.35 -2.79 -12.90
CA ALA A 294 15.84 -3.57 -11.77
C ALA A 294 17.23 -4.19 -12.07
N GLU A 295 17.42 -4.75 -13.26
CA GLU A 295 18.70 -5.30 -13.70
C GLU A 295 19.78 -4.23 -13.81
N ASP A 296 19.45 -3.02 -14.27
CA ASP A 296 20.39 -1.90 -14.36
C ASP A 296 20.87 -1.46 -12.95
N ILE A 297 20.01 -1.56 -11.92
CA ILE A 297 20.43 -1.37 -10.52
C ILE A 297 21.36 -2.50 -10.07
N LEU A 298 21.02 -3.76 -10.37
CA LEU A 298 21.78 -4.93 -9.94
C LEU A 298 23.11 -5.11 -10.69
N LYS A 299 23.34 -4.39 -11.78
CA LYS A 299 24.65 -4.28 -12.45
C LYS A 299 25.60 -3.30 -11.76
N GLY A 300 25.12 -2.51 -10.80
CA GLY A 300 25.95 -1.57 -10.06
C GLY A 300 27.04 -2.26 -9.25
N GLU A 301 28.11 -1.54 -8.94
CA GLU A 301 29.29 -2.05 -8.20
C GLU A 301 28.98 -2.56 -6.79
N GLN A 302 27.81 -2.21 -6.25
CA GLN A 302 27.35 -2.63 -4.92
C GLN A 302 26.84 -4.08 -4.89
N PHE A 303 26.60 -4.70 -6.05
CA PHE A 303 25.98 -6.01 -6.16
C PHE A 303 26.85 -7.00 -6.91
N GLU A 304 26.80 -8.25 -6.45
CA GLU A 304 27.47 -9.38 -7.09
C GLU A 304 26.43 -10.47 -7.37
N GLN A 305 26.44 -11.02 -8.59
CA GLN A 305 25.61 -12.18 -8.93
C GLN A 305 26.30 -13.46 -8.49
N LEU A 306 25.58 -14.32 -7.76
CA LEU A 306 26.07 -15.62 -7.31
C LEU A 306 25.62 -16.73 -8.26
N ASN A 307 26.50 -17.73 -8.45
CA ASN A 307 26.25 -18.88 -9.33
C ASN A 307 25.66 -20.10 -8.60
N SER A 308 25.59 -20.07 -7.26
CA SER A 308 25.12 -21.20 -6.46
C SER A 308 23.72 -20.96 -5.91
N ASP A 309 22.80 -21.85 -6.27
CA ASP A 309 21.42 -21.86 -5.76
C ASP A 309 21.34 -22.31 -4.29
N THR A 310 22.39 -22.95 -3.75
CA THR A 310 22.45 -23.46 -2.37
C THR A 310 23.07 -22.49 -1.39
N PHE A 311 23.62 -21.36 -1.85
CA PHE A 311 24.36 -20.42 -1.01
C PHE A 311 23.57 -19.93 0.22
N HIS A 312 22.27 -19.70 0.08
CA HIS A 312 21.42 -19.34 1.22
C HIS A 312 21.40 -20.43 2.33
N LEU A 313 21.35 -21.70 1.94
CA LEU A 313 21.32 -22.82 2.90
C LEU A 313 22.66 -22.98 3.60
N GLU A 314 23.76 -22.80 2.87
CA GLU A 314 25.12 -22.81 3.44
C GLU A 314 25.28 -21.72 4.50
N ARG A 315 24.76 -20.51 4.25
CA ARG A 315 24.78 -19.40 5.22
C ARG A 315 23.85 -19.60 6.41
N GLU A 316 22.69 -20.20 6.20
CA GLU A 316 21.80 -20.61 7.30
C GLU A 316 22.50 -21.64 8.21
N GLU A 317 23.20 -22.62 7.62
CA GLU A 317 23.94 -23.63 8.37
C GLU A 317 25.12 -23.01 9.13
N GLU A 318 25.88 -22.11 8.50
CA GLU A 318 26.97 -21.38 9.13
C GLU A 318 26.50 -20.56 10.34
N LEU A 319 25.42 -19.79 10.18
CA LEU A 319 24.80 -19.06 11.29
C LEU A 319 24.43 -20.01 12.41
N ASN A 320 23.73 -21.11 12.11
CA ASN A 320 23.26 -22.05 13.11
C ASN A 320 24.41 -22.75 13.85
N LYS A 321 25.50 -23.09 13.15
CA LYS A 321 26.73 -23.62 13.76
C LYS A 321 27.35 -22.60 14.71
N TYR A 322 27.40 -21.34 14.31
CA TYR A 322 27.96 -20.27 15.14
C TYR A 322 27.10 -19.95 16.37
N ILE A 323 25.77 -19.91 16.22
CA ILE A 323 24.86 -19.77 17.37
C ILE A 323 25.00 -20.96 18.32
N LEU A 324 25.21 -22.17 17.81
CA LEU A 324 25.46 -23.35 18.64
C LEU A 324 26.78 -23.27 19.40
N SER A 325 27.87 -22.79 18.78
CA SER A 325 29.14 -22.61 19.49
C SER A 325 29.01 -21.60 20.62
N LEU A 326 28.35 -20.46 20.39
CA LEU A 326 28.08 -19.46 21.44
C LEU A 326 27.28 -20.04 22.62
N TYR A 327 26.35 -20.96 22.35
CA TYR A 327 25.61 -21.65 23.41
C TYR A 327 26.49 -22.64 24.19
N ASN A 328 27.30 -23.44 23.48
CA ASN A 328 28.21 -24.40 24.12
C ASN A 328 29.27 -23.69 24.98
N ASP A 329 29.70 -22.50 24.56
CA ASP A 329 30.63 -21.64 25.29
C ASP A 329 29.97 -20.87 26.45
N ASN A 330 28.67 -21.10 26.72
CA ASN A 330 27.85 -20.42 27.72
C ASN A 330 27.78 -18.89 27.55
N VAL A 331 27.98 -18.37 26.34
CA VAL A 331 27.83 -16.94 26.02
C VAL A 331 26.35 -16.55 25.95
N ILE A 332 25.51 -17.45 25.47
CA ILE A 332 24.06 -17.24 25.35
C ILE A 332 23.29 -18.35 26.06
N ASP A 333 22.10 -18.02 26.56
CA ASP A 333 21.20 -18.99 27.17
C ASP A 333 20.38 -19.77 26.12
N SER A 334 19.68 -20.80 26.58
CA SER A 334 18.82 -21.63 25.71
C SER A 334 17.73 -20.81 25.03
N LYS A 335 17.17 -19.82 25.74
CA LYS A 335 16.10 -18.95 25.21
C LYS A 335 16.61 -18.11 24.03
N LEU A 336 17.76 -17.46 24.18
CA LEU A 336 18.36 -16.64 23.13
C LEU A 336 18.84 -17.51 21.97
N ARG A 337 19.39 -18.70 22.22
CA ARG A 337 19.69 -19.68 21.16
C ARG A 337 18.45 -20.00 20.33
N HIS A 338 17.33 -20.35 20.96
CA HIS A 338 16.09 -20.65 20.24
C HIS A 338 15.54 -19.44 19.49
N GLN A 339 15.75 -18.23 20.03
CA GLN A 339 15.36 -17.00 19.35
C GLN A 339 16.21 -16.71 18.11
N LEU A 340 17.52 -16.98 18.14
CA LEU A 340 18.45 -16.64 17.05
C LEU A 340 18.59 -17.74 16.00
N LYS A 341 18.31 -18.99 16.35
CA LYS A 341 18.37 -20.13 15.43
C LYS A 341 17.38 -19.92 14.28
N SER A 342 17.86 -20.04 13.05
CA SER A 342 17.01 -20.11 11.86
C SER A 342 16.65 -21.56 11.53
N THR A 343 15.42 -21.79 11.09
CA THR A 343 14.99 -23.09 10.55
C THR A 343 14.05 -22.88 9.38
N CYS A 344 14.35 -23.52 8.25
CA CYS A 344 13.53 -23.47 7.03
C CYS A 344 13.35 -22.04 6.52
N SER A 345 14.40 -21.22 6.55
CA SER A 345 14.30 -19.85 6.05
C SER A 345 14.12 -19.79 4.53
N SER A 346 13.45 -18.73 4.08
CA SER A 346 13.34 -18.37 2.67
C SER A 346 14.44 -17.39 2.30
N ILE A 347 14.96 -17.48 1.08
CA ILE A 347 15.89 -16.46 0.56
C ILE A 347 15.22 -15.06 0.57
N SER A 348 16.00 -14.02 0.87
CA SER A 348 15.52 -12.64 0.79
C SER A 348 15.09 -12.31 -0.64
N VAL A 349 14.12 -11.40 -0.81
CA VAL A 349 13.58 -11.07 -2.15
C VAL A 349 13.79 -9.61 -2.47
N PHE A 350 14.32 -9.33 -3.67
CA PHE A 350 14.42 -7.98 -4.20
C PHE A 350 13.13 -7.55 -4.91
N TYR A 351 12.72 -6.31 -4.67
CA TYR A 351 11.75 -5.61 -5.51
C TYR A 351 12.02 -4.11 -5.51
N GLY A 352 11.69 -3.45 -6.63
CA GLY A 352 11.76 -2.00 -6.78
C GLY A 352 10.42 -1.31 -6.49
N LEU A 353 10.47 -0.20 -5.73
CA LEU A 353 9.37 0.76 -5.58
C LEU A 353 9.56 1.92 -6.54
N SER A 354 8.52 2.34 -7.25
CA SER A 354 8.67 3.40 -8.25
C SER A 354 8.68 4.79 -7.61
N LYS A 355 9.73 5.58 -7.88
CA LYS A 355 9.82 6.98 -7.44
C LYS A 355 9.04 7.90 -8.39
N THR A 356 7.77 8.13 -8.10
CA THR A 356 6.84 8.92 -8.94
C THR A 356 7.15 10.41 -9.02
N HIS A 357 8.03 10.92 -8.16
CA HIS A 357 8.43 12.33 -8.10
C HIS A 357 9.72 12.62 -8.89
N GLU A 358 10.36 11.59 -9.45
CA GLU A 358 11.56 11.70 -10.27
C GLU A 358 11.21 11.39 -11.73
N THR A 359 11.86 12.08 -12.67
CA THR A 359 11.66 11.88 -14.10
C THR A 359 12.06 10.45 -14.50
N GLY A 360 11.27 9.82 -15.37
CA GLY A 360 11.53 8.44 -15.81
C GLY A 360 11.13 7.35 -14.80
N TYR A 361 10.59 7.70 -13.62
CA TYR A 361 10.09 6.74 -12.62
C TYR A 361 11.16 5.69 -12.23
N PRO A 362 12.34 6.10 -11.74
CA PRO A 362 13.37 5.18 -11.30
C PRO A 362 12.89 4.32 -10.12
N LEU A 363 13.49 3.15 -9.94
CA LEU A 363 13.15 2.24 -8.85
C LEU A 363 14.01 2.53 -7.62
N ARG A 364 13.39 2.60 -6.44
CA ARG A 364 14.07 2.44 -5.16
C ARG A 364 14.19 0.94 -4.86
N PRO A 365 15.40 0.38 -4.76
CA PRO A 365 15.58 -1.04 -4.48
C PRO A 365 15.22 -1.36 -3.03
N ILE A 366 14.46 -2.43 -2.82
CA ILE A 366 14.16 -2.98 -1.49
C ILE A 366 14.52 -4.46 -1.49
N ILE A 367 15.24 -4.89 -0.47
CA ILE A 367 15.57 -6.29 -0.20
C ILE A 367 14.77 -6.71 1.03
N SER A 368 13.67 -7.41 0.82
CA SER A 368 12.87 -7.96 1.91
C SER A 368 13.58 -9.15 2.53
N THR A 369 14.03 -8.96 3.76
CA THR A 369 14.64 -10.00 4.60
C THR A 369 13.61 -10.78 5.42
N ILE A 370 12.31 -10.51 5.27
CA ILE A 370 11.29 -11.23 6.04
C ILE A 370 11.33 -12.73 5.70
N GLY A 371 11.50 -13.57 6.72
CA GLY A 371 11.58 -15.02 6.56
C GLY A 371 12.97 -15.56 6.23
N SER A 372 13.97 -14.69 6.02
CA SER A 372 15.36 -15.11 5.78
C SER A 372 16.11 -15.44 7.07
N TYR A 373 17.21 -16.20 6.94
CA TYR A 373 17.95 -16.73 8.08
C TYR A 373 18.47 -15.60 9.00
N GLN A 374 18.87 -14.49 8.41
CA GLN A 374 19.44 -13.36 9.13
C GLN A 374 18.40 -12.45 9.79
N TYR A 375 17.12 -12.55 9.43
CA TYR A 375 16.10 -11.57 9.84
C TYR A 375 16.02 -11.40 11.37
N GLN A 376 15.95 -12.53 12.06
CA GLN A 376 15.74 -12.54 13.50
C GLN A 376 17.00 -12.16 14.26
N LEU A 377 18.17 -12.54 13.75
CA LEU A 377 19.46 -12.06 14.24
C LEU A 377 19.57 -10.54 14.09
N SER A 378 19.30 -10.01 12.89
CA SER A 378 19.32 -8.56 12.64
C SER A 378 18.37 -7.82 13.55
N LYS A 379 17.16 -8.34 13.78
CA LYS A 379 16.19 -7.73 14.69
C LYS A 379 16.68 -7.71 16.14
N TYR A 380 17.30 -8.80 16.60
CA TYR A 380 17.89 -8.87 17.94
C TYR A 380 19.04 -7.88 18.10
N LEU A 381 20.00 -7.88 17.17
CA LEU A 381 21.16 -6.99 17.20
C LEU A 381 20.74 -5.52 17.10
N ALA A 382 19.77 -5.19 16.22
CA ALA A 382 19.27 -3.83 16.09
C ALA A 382 18.62 -3.32 17.40
N LYS A 383 17.94 -4.21 18.15
CA LYS A 383 17.41 -3.88 19.46
C LYS A 383 18.55 -3.69 20.47
N ALA A 384 19.48 -4.63 20.54
CA ALA A 384 20.61 -4.58 21.46
C ALA A 384 21.44 -3.29 21.29
N ILE A 385 21.79 -2.93 20.05
CA ILE A 385 22.55 -1.70 19.73
C ILE A 385 21.73 -0.43 20.05
N ARG A 386 20.40 -0.48 19.93
CA ARG A 386 19.53 0.66 20.24
C ARG A 386 19.38 0.87 21.75
N ASP A 387 19.23 -0.21 22.50
CA ASP A 387 19.11 -0.15 23.96
C ASP A 387 20.44 0.25 24.60
N ALA A 388 21.54 -0.08 23.92
CA ALA A 388 22.90 0.25 24.29
C ALA A 388 23.29 1.73 24.14
N ARG A 389 22.64 2.46 23.24
CA ARG A 389 23.08 3.80 22.82
C ARG A 389 22.30 4.91 23.52
N SER A 390 23.00 5.99 23.89
CA SER A 390 22.33 7.25 24.22
C SER A 390 21.84 7.94 22.95
N GLN A 391 20.75 8.72 23.04
CA GLN A 391 20.29 9.52 21.91
C GLN A 391 21.37 10.55 21.52
N ALA A 392 21.78 10.54 20.25
CA ALA A 392 22.75 11.51 19.75
C ALA A 392 22.15 12.94 19.78
N PRO A 393 22.91 13.98 20.19
CA PRO A 393 22.37 15.34 20.34
C PRO A 393 21.74 15.92 19.05
N LEU A 394 22.38 15.62 17.90
CA LEU A 394 21.99 16.10 16.58
C LEU A 394 20.85 15.29 15.96
N TYR A 395 20.58 14.09 16.48
CA TYR A 395 19.51 13.23 16.00
C TYR A 395 18.16 13.71 16.54
N ILE A 396 17.14 13.61 15.70
CA ILE A 396 15.73 13.79 16.06
C ILE A 396 14.96 12.54 15.71
N LYS A 397 14.05 12.14 16.60
CA LYS A 397 13.26 10.92 16.47
C LYS A 397 12.07 11.07 15.53
N ASP A 398 11.41 12.23 15.54
CA ASP A 398 10.17 12.47 14.80
C ASP A 398 9.89 13.98 14.64
N SER A 399 8.83 14.29 13.87
CA SER A 399 8.36 15.66 13.64
C SER A 399 7.97 16.40 14.93
N PHE A 400 7.55 15.69 15.99
CA PHE A 400 7.17 16.33 17.26
C PHE A 400 8.40 16.79 18.03
N GLU A 401 9.44 15.94 18.11
CA GLU A 401 10.72 16.32 18.70
C GLU A 401 11.35 17.48 17.93
N PHE A 402 11.28 17.45 16.60
CA PHE A 402 11.73 18.55 15.75
C PHE A 402 11.01 19.87 16.10
N VAL A 403 9.68 19.88 16.15
CA VAL A 403 8.90 21.07 16.51
C VAL A 403 9.27 21.59 17.91
N LYS A 404 9.52 20.68 18.86
CA LYS A 404 9.97 21.06 20.20
C LYS A 404 11.32 21.78 20.15
N LYS A 405 12.34 21.18 19.50
CA LYS A 405 13.67 21.79 19.36
C LYS A 405 13.62 23.12 18.60
N ILE A 406 12.80 23.24 17.55
CA ILE A 406 12.63 24.48 16.79
C ILE A 406 12.05 25.61 17.65
N LYS A 407 11.07 25.30 18.52
CA LYS A 407 10.46 26.30 19.41
C LYS A 407 11.38 26.78 20.52
N GLU A 408 12.38 25.98 20.89
CA GLU A 408 13.39 26.33 21.89
C GLU A 408 14.47 27.28 21.32
N ILE A 409 14.60 27.37 19.99
CA ILE A 409 15.55 28.28 19.35
C ILE A 409 15.04 29.72 19.45
N VAL A 410 15.82 30.57 20.13
CA VAL A 410 15.59 32.01 20.21
C VAL A 410 16.47 32.72 19.19
N LEU A 411 15.85 33.50 18.29
CA LEU A 411 16.56 34.29 17.29
C LEU A 411 16.87 35.69 17.84
N GLU A 412 18.07 36.18 17.57
CA GLU A 412 18.49 37.54 17.91
C GLU A 412 18.01 38.52 16.82
N LYS A 413 17.33 39.60 17.21
CA LYS A 413 16.69 40.55 16.26
C LYS A 413 17.64 41.18 15.23
N TYR A 414 18.92 41.31 15.54
CA TYR A 414 19.90 41.99 14.68
C TYR A 414 20.66 41.05 13.74
N LYS A 415 20.39 39.74 13.79
CA LYS A 415 21.03 38.74 12.93
C LYS A 415 20.05 38.28 11.86
N THR A 416 20.57 38.10 10.64
CA THR A 416 19.84 37.43 9.57
C THR A 416 20.01 35.93 9.71
N TYR A 417 18.92 35.19 9.64
CA TYR A 417 18.90 33.74 9.73
C TYR A 417 18.44 33.13 8.41
N ILE A 418 19.20 32.16 7.90
CA ILE A 418 18.88 31.42 6.69
C ILE A 418 18.62 29.97 7.08
N LYS A 419 17.46 29.44 6.69
CA LYS A 419 17.10 28.04 6.86
C LYS A 419 17.44 27.28 5.59
N CYS A 420 17.96 26.07 5.72
CA CYS A 420 18.16 25.18 4.59
C CYS A 420 18.02 23.73 5.04
N SER A 421 17.72 22.85 4.09
CA SER A 421 17.70 21.41 4.29
C SER A 421 18.85 20.79 3.50
N PHE A 422 19.54 19.82 4.10
CA PHE A 422 20.40 18.91 3.37
C PHE A 422 19.74 17.53 3.34
N ASP A 423 19.86 16.83 2.21
CA ASP A 423 19.44 15.43 2.08
C ASP A 423 20.62 14.58 1.63
N VAL A 424 20.79 13.40 2.21
CA VAL A 424 21.88 12.48 1.86
C VAL A 424 21.49 11.61 0.68
N GLU A 425 22.25 11.70 -0.40
CA GLU A 425 21.97 10.94 -1.62
C GLU A 425 22.14 9.43 -1.38
N SER A 426 21.03 8.70 -1.51
CA SER A 426 20.99 7.23 -1.46
C SER A 426 21.72 6.61 -0.26
N LEU A 427 21.53 7.19 0.93
CA LEU A 427 22.26 6.86 2.17
C LEU A 427 22.58 5.37 2.32
N TYR A 428 21.57 4.49 2.35
CA TYR A 428 21.78 3.07 2.61
C TYR A 428 22.68 2.36 1.60
N SER A 429 22.54 2.68 0.30
CA SER A 429 23.37 2.11 -0.75
C SER A 429 24.83 2.58 -0.67
N ASN A 430 25.05 3.78 -0.15
CA ASN A 430 26.35 4.43 -0.14
C ASN A 430 27.13 4.30 1.17
N VAL A 431 26.51 3.79 2.24
CA VAL A 431 27.19 3.52 3.52
C VAL A 431 28.28 2.46 3.32
N PRO A 432 29.57 2.77 3.52
CA PRO A 432 30.65 1.78 3.41
C PRO A 432 30.48 0.73 4.53
N VAL A 433 30.07 -0.47 4.16
CA VAL A 433 29.53 -1.44 5.14
C VAL A 433 30.58 -1.88 6.16
N ASN A 434 31.82 -2.10 5.71
CA ASN A 434 32.92 -2.50 6.57
C ASN A 434 33.31 -1.40 7.56
N GLU A 435 33.37 -0.14 7.11
CA GLU A 435 33.65 1.01 7.99
C GLU A 435 32.53 1.18 9.02
N ALA A 436 31.28 1.07 8.59
CA ALA A 436 30.12 1.22 9.45
C ALA A 436 30.02 0.11 10.53
N ILE A 437 30.43 -1.12 10.20
CA ILE A 437 30.54 -2.23 11.17
C ILE A 437 31.61 -1.90 12.21
N GLU A 438 32.80 -1.44 11.81
CA GLU A 438 33.85 -1.07 12.76
C GLU A 438 33.42 0.10 13.66
N ILE A 439 32.79 1.14 13.10
CA ILE A 439 32.22 2.25 13.87
C ILE A 439 31.20 1.76 14.90
N THR A 440 30.37 0.79 14.51
CA THR A 440 29.38 0.19 15.43
C THR A 440 30.06 -0.56 16.57
N LEU A 441 31.12 -1.32 16.28
CA LEU A 441 31.90 -2.02 17.30
C LEU A 441 32.59 -1.02 18.24
N ASP A 442 33.20 0.02 17.70
CA ASP A 442 33.86 1.05 18.51
C ASP A 442 32.87 1.77 19.42
N TYR A 443 31.66 2.05 18.93
CA TYR A 443 30.59 2.63 19.74
C TYR A 443 30.15 1.72 20.90
N LEU A 444 30.09 0.40 20.67
CA LEU A 444 29.65 -0.56 21.69
C LEU A 444 30.73 -0.87 22.74
N TYR A 445 32.01 -0.82 22.35
CA TYR A 445 33.10 -1.36 23.17
C TYR A 445 34.15 -0.31 23.62
N THR A 446 34.17 0.91 23.07
CA THR A 446 35.18 1.94 23.40
C THR A 446 34.55 3.20 24.04
N PRO A 447 35.08 3.76 25.16
CA PRO A 447 36.26 3.35 25.94
C PRO A 447 35.94 2.42 27.13
N ARG A 448 34.66 2.17 27.44
CA ARG A 448 34.20 1.16 28.41
C ARG A 448 32.89 0.56 27.94
N LYS A 449 32.74 -0.76 28.16
CA LYS A 449 31.50 -1.52 27.96
C LYS A 449 30.43 -0.99 28.92
N LEU A 450 29.70 0.06 28.51
CA LEU A 450 28.57 0.62 29.27
C LEU A 450 27.29 -0.22 29.09
N ILE A 451 27.39 -1.34 28.37
CA ILE A 451 26.27 -2.01 27.72
C ILE A 451 26.30 -3.51 28.03
N ASP A 452 25.16 -4.03 28.44
CA ASP A 452 24.92 -5.46 28.71
C ASP A 452 24.59 -6.22 27.42
N VAL A 453 25.60 -6.37 26.54
CA VAL A 453 25.55 -7.33 25.43
C VAL A 453 26.40 -8.56 25.75
N PRO A 454 25.86 -9.78 25.52
CA PRO A 454 26.55 -11.02 25.90
C PRO A 454 27.81 -11.26 25.05
N PHE A 455 27.84 -10.71 23.85
CA PHE A 455 28.93 -10.92 22.90
C PHE A 455 30.15 -10.05 23.21
N ASN A 456 31.35 -10.60 22.98
CA ASN A 456 32.57 -9.81 22.87
C ASN A 456 32.67 -9.13 21.49
N ARG A 457 33.69 -8.27 21.29
CA ARG A 457 33.85 -7.47 20.06
C ARG A 457 33.92 -8.34 18.80
N ASP A 458 34.73 -9.41 18.82
CA ASP A 458 34.92 -10.29 17.67
C ASP A 458 33.66 -11.10 17.37
N GLN A 459 32.99 -11.58 18.43
CA GLN A 459 31.72 -12.28 18.29
C GLN A 459 30.65 -11.38 17.68
N MET A 460 30.55 -10.14 18.14
CA MET A 460 29.65 -9.13 17.58
C MET A 460 29.97 -8.84 16.12
N LYS A 461 31.26 -8.73 15.76
CA LYS A 461 31.69 -8.52 14.38
C LYS A 461 31.22 -9.64 13.46
N THR A 462 31.42 -10.89 13.87
CA THR A 462 30.96 -12.07 13.11
C THR A 462 29.45 -12.06 12.94
N LEU A 463 28.69 -11.77 14.00
CA LEU A 463 27.23 -11.69 13.92
C LEU A 463 26.76 -10.56 13.00
N LEU A 464 27.40 -9.38 13.03
CA LEU A 464 27.10 -8.27 12.12
C LEU A 464 27.36 -8.62 10.66
N ASN A 465 28.46 -9.32 10.35
CA ASN A 465 28.78 -9.78 9.00
C ASN A 465 27.74 -10.79 8.48
N LEU A 466 27.44 -11.82 9.27
CA LEU A 466 26.41 -12.82 8.93
C LEU A 466 25.03 -12.18 8.71
N SER A 467 24.76 -11.08 9.41
CA SER A 467 23.51 -10.34 9.31
C SER A 467 23.40 -9.39 8.12
N ILE A 468 24.50 -8.76 7.70
CA ILE A 468 24.49 -7.63 6.76
C ILE A 468 25.17 -7.99 5.45
N THR A 469 26.46 -8.38 5.51
CA THR A 469 27.29 -8.54 4.32
C THR A 469 27.03 -9.88 3.65
N ASP A 470 26.87 -10.97 4.40
CA ASP A 470 26.78 -12.32 3.83
C ASP A 470 25.37 -12.76 3.38
N ALA A 471 24.41 -11.85 3.42
CA ALA A 471 23.01 -12.11 3.12
C ALA A 471 22.71 -12.16 1.60
N PRO A 472 22.38 -13.34 1.03
CA PRO A 472 21.92 -13.42 -0.34
C PRO A 472 20.47 -12.99 -0.48
N PHE A 473 20.11 -12.55 -1.69
CA PHE A 473 18.76 -12.27 -2.10
C PHE A 473 18.50 -12.72 -3.53
N GLN A 474 17.23 -12.93 -3.87
CA GLN A 474 16.81 -13.39 -5.18
C GLN A 474 16.08 -12.28 -5.94
N PHE A 475 16.37 -12.20 -7.24
CA PHE A 475 15.58 -11.44 -8.21
C PHE A 475 15.47 -12.25 -9.50
N HIS A 476 14.24 -12.43 -9.99
CA HIS A 476 13.97 -13.11 -11.27
C HIS A 476 14.74 -14.44 -11.44
N ASN A 477 14.64 -15.32 -10.45
CA ASN A 477 15.32 -16.62 -10.39
C ASN A 477 16.86 -16.58 -10.38
N LYS A 478 17.48 -15.41 -10.24
CA LYS A 478 18.93 -15.25 -10.04
C LYS A 478 19.22 -14.84 -8.61
N ILE A 479 20.34 -15.29 -8.07
CA ILE A 479 20.78 -14.97 -6.72
C ILE A 479 21.87 -13.91 -6.77
N TYR A 480 21.78 -12.96 -5.85
CA TYR A 480 22.71 -11.85 -5.71
C TYR A 480 23.12 -11.68 -4.25
N LYS A 481 24.25 -10.99 -4.07
CA LYS A 481 24.75 -10.52 -2.78
C LYS A 481 25.01 -9.01 -2.90
N GLN A 482 24.70 -8.27 -1.85
CA GLN A 482 25.13 -6.88 -1.75
C GLN A 482 26.50 -6.84 -1.07
N ILE A 483 27.52 -6.41 -1.81
CA ILE A 483 28.92 -6.41 -1.34
C ILE A 483 29.33 -5.10 -0.65
N ASP A 484 28.62 -4.00 -0.95
CA ASP A 484 28.78 -2.73 -0.23
C ASP A 484 27.44 -1.99 -0.11
N GLY A 485 27.35 -1.09 0.86
CA GLY A 485 26.06 -0.56 1.32
C GLY A 485 25.35 -1.51 2.28
N VAL A 486 24.24 -1.03 2.82
CA VAL A 486 23.34 -1.81 3.68
C VAL A 486 21.98 -2.00 2.99
N ALA A 487 21.46 -3.23 3.05
CA ALA A 487 20.22 -3.59 2.38
C ALA A 487 19.00 -2.87 2.97
N MET A 488 18.32 -2.07 2.14
CA MET A 488 17.04 -1.44 2.48
C MET A 488 15.98 -2.53 2.70
N GLY A 489 15.61 -2.78 3.96
CA GLY A 489 14.71 -3.87 4.35
C GLY A 489 15.32 -4.85 5.36
N ASN A 490 16.62 -4.73 5.65
CA ASN A 490 17.25 -5.36 6.80
C ASN A 490 16.98 -4.54 8.08
N PRO A 491 16.49 -5.15 9.18
CA PRO A 491 16.26 -4.44 10.45
C PRO A 491 17.47 -3.69 11.01
N LEU A 492 18.70 -4.09 10.67
CA LEU A 492 19.94 -3.43 11.10
C LEU A 492 20.31 -2.20 10.27
N ALA A 493 19.88 -2.12 9.01
CA ALA A 493 20.33 -1.06 8.10
C ALA A 493 20.11 0.35 8.67
N PRO A 494 18.95 0.70 9.27
CA PRO A 494 18.72 2.03 9.86
C PRO A 494 19.69 2.38 10.98
N ILE A 495 20.05 1.42 11.85
CA ILE A 495 20.90 1.72 13.01
C ILE A 495 22.37 1.84 12.61
N ILE A 496 22.83 1.02 11.67
CA ILE A 496 24.20 1.06 11.14
C ILE A 496 24.44 2.34 10.35
N ALA A 497 23.51 2.71 9.46
CA ALA A 497 23.59 3.95 8.70
C ALA A 497 23.57 5.18 9.63
N ASP A 498 22.73 5.17 10.67
CA ASP A 498 22.66 6.25 11.64
C ASP A 498 23.96 6.41 12.44
N LEU A 499 24.59 5.32 12.89
CA LEU A 499 25.88 5.37 13.59
C LEU A 499 27.01 5.87 12.69
N TRP A 500 27.05 5.44 11.43
CA TRP A 500 28.00 5.96 10.45
C TRP A 500 27.78 7.46 10.22
N MET A 501 26.53 7.90 10.06
CA MET A 501 26.21 9.33 9.93
C MET A 501 26.63 10.13 11.17
N GLN A 502 26.37 9.63 12.38
CA GLN A 502 26.82 10.28 13.62
C GLN A 502 28.35 10.46 13.63
N LYS A 503 29.10 9.43 13.18
CA LYS A 503 30.55 9.52 13.08
C LYS A 503 31.00 10.59 12.09
N MET A 504 30.31 10.70 10.95
CA MET A 504 30.58 11.75 9.96
C MET A 504 30.25 13.15 10.51
N GLU A 505 29.16 13.28 11.27
CA GLU A 505 28.73 14.53 11.89
C GLU A 505 29.71 15.06 12.95
N GLU A 506 30.55 14.21 13.57
CA GLU A 506 31.64 14.67 14.44
C GLU A 506 32.60 15.63 13.71
N LYS A 507 32.72 15.50 12.38
CA LYS A 507 33.54 16.39 11.54
C LYS A 507 33.01 17.84 11.53
N LEU A 508 31.77 18.09 11.97
CA LEU A 508 31.25 19.44 12.22
C LEU A 508 32.11 20.22 13.23
N ASN A 509 32.77 19.53 14.16
CA ASN A 509 33.65 20.17 15.14
C ASN A 509 34.92 20.79 14.50
N ARG A 510 35.23 20.43 13.25
CA ARG A 510 36.32 21.06 12.47
C ARG A 510 35.96 22.48 12.00
N PHE A 511 34.67 22.86 12.01
CA PHE A 511 34.21 24.18 11.62
C PHE A 511 34.23 25.12 12.83
N ARG A 512 35.30 25.91 12.96
CA ARG A 512 35.40 26.98 13.97
C ARG A 512 34.52 28.20 13.64
N THR A 513 34.37 28.49 12.36
CA THR A 513 33.53 29.56 11.82
C THR A 513 32.57 28.98 10.78
N ASN A 514 31.47 29.70 10.51
CA ASN A 514 30.42 29.30 9.55
C ASN A 514 29.76 27.95 9.87
N ARG A 515 29.77 27.52 11.14
CA ARG A 515 29.03 26.35 11.62
C ARG A 515 27.54 26.71 11.74
N PRO A 516 26.62 25.77 11.43
CA PRO A 516 25.21 25.99 11.68
C PRO A 516 24.91 26.14 13.17
N ILE A 517 23.94 26.98 13.48
CA ILE A 517 23.40 27.19 14.84
C ILE A 517 22.61 25.98 15.28
N ALA A 518 21.81 25.43 14.36
CA ALA A 518 21.09 24.19 14.55
C ALA A 518 21.44 23.24 13.41
N TRP A 519 21.74 21.99 13.76
CA TRP A 519 21.89 20.87 12.84
C TRP A 519 21.05 19.73 13.41
N LEU A 520 19.91 19.46 12.80
CA LEU A 520 18.92 18.50 13.28
C LEU A 520 18.67 17.46 12.20
N ARG A 521 19.14 16.22 12.42
CA ARG A 521 19.06 15.13 11.44
C ARG A 521 17.99 14.12 11.81
N TYR A 522 17.12 13.83 10.84
CA TYR A 522 16.22 12.68 10.84
C TYR A 522 16.66 11.73 9.72
N VAL A 523 17.33 10.64 10.08
CA VAL A 523 17.86 9.65 9.11
C VAL A 523 18.78 10.32 8.07
N ASP A 524 18.28 10.55 6.85
CA ASP A 524 18.92 11.18 5.68
C ASP A 524 18.61 12.68 5.54
N ASP A 525 17.47 13.14 6.05
CA ASP A 525 17.04 14.53 6.04
C ASP A 525 17.70 15.34 7.18
N ILE A 526 18.29 16.49 6.88
CA ILE A 526 18.97 17.37 7.86
C ILE A 526 18.44 18.80 7.75
N PHE A 527 17.84 19.31 8.82
CA PHE A 527 17.50 20.72 8.95
C PHE A 527 18.68 21.51 9.50
N CYS A 528 18.98 22.63 8.85
CA CYS A 528 20.03 23.55 9.26
C CYS A 528 19.53 24.99 9.41
N LEU A 529 20.08 25.67 10.41
CA LEU A 529 19.88 27.11 10.63
C LEU A 529 21.23 27.82 10.67
N PHE A 530 21.39 28.85 9.85
CA PHE A 530 22.65 29.57 9.68
C PHE A 530 22.47 31.08 9.91
N THR A 531 23.53 31.78 10.33
CA THR A 531 23.62 33.26 10.34
C THR A 531 24.65 33.79 9.34
N ILE A 532 24.93 33.02 8.30
CA ILE A 532 25.89 33.34 7.25
C ILE A 532 25.14 33.52 5.92
N SER A 533 25.77 34.20 4.96
CA SER A 533 25.19 34.39 3.62
C SER A 533 25.04 33.07 2.86
N GLU A 534 24.11 33.02 1.91
CA GLU A 534 23.91 31.86 1.03
C GLU A 534 25.19 31.40 0.32
N THR A 535 26.04 32.34 -0.07
CA THR A 535 27.35 32.06 -0.70
C THR A 535 28.26 31.24 0.22
N LYS A 536 28.27 31.54 1.52
CA LYS A 536 29.04 30.78 2.52
C LYS A 536 28.38 29.45 2.86
N ILE A 537 27.05 29.34 2.77
CA ILE A 537 26.34 28.06 2.90
C ILE A 537 26.75 27.13 1.75
N LYS A 538 26.88 27.63 0.52
CA LYS A 538 27.39 26.86 -0.63
C LYS A 538 28.85 26.41 -0.45
N ASP A 539 29.71 27.24 0.13
CA ASP A 539 31.07 26.82 0.51
C ASP A 539 31.05 25.72 1.58
N PHE A 540 30.24 25.89 2.63
CA PHE A 540 30.02 24.88 3.65
C PHE A 540 29.54 23.56 3.03
N HIS A 541 28.57 23.61 2.10
CA HIS A 541 28.05 22.47 1.35
C HIS A 541 29.15 21.75 0.57
N SER A 542 30.01 22.49 -0.15
CA SER A 542 31.16 21.92 -0.85
C SER A 542 32.15 21.22 0.10
N ARG A 543 32.33 21.77 1.31
CA ARG A 543 33.24 21.20 2.32
C ARG A 543 32.68 19.94 2.98
N ILE A 544 31.38 19.86 3.26
CA ILE A 544 30.78 18.64 3.82
C ILE A 544 30.73 17.50 2.80
N ASN A 545 30.61 17.81 1.49
CA ASN A 545 30.70 16.85 0.40
C ASN A 545 32.10 16.24 0.18
N LYS A 546 33.10 16.73 0.92
CA LYS A 546 34.46 16.19 1.00
C LYS A 546 34.71 15.40 2.28
N TRP A 547 33.69 15.20 3.12
CA TRP A 547 33.87 14.42 4.34
C TRP A 547 34.19 12.96 4.08
N HIS A 548 33.61 12.38 3.03
CA HIS A 548 33.84 11.00 2.60
C HIS A 548 33.48 10.87 1.11
N ASP A 549 34.16 9.99 0.38
CA ASP A 549 33.93 9.85 -1.07
C ASP A 549 32.51 9.34 -1.37
N ASN A 550 32.05 8.35 -0.61
CA ASN A 550 30.69 7.79 -0.69
C ASN A 550 29.60 8.67 -0.04
N LEU A 551 29.92 9.85 0.51
CA LEU A 551 28.92 10.73 1.15
C LEU A 551 28.68 11.98 0.33
N LYS A 552 27.47 12.11 -0.19
CA LYS A 552 27.00 13.31 -0.91
C LYS A 552 25.72 13.85 -0.28
N PHE A 553 25.70 15.16 -0.11
CA PHE A 553 24.58 15.94 0.36
C PHE A 553 24.04 16.77 -0.79
N THR A 554 22.72 16.87 -0.92
CA THR A 554 22.04 17.90 -1.69
C THR A 554 21.73 19.10 -0.79
N LEU A 555 21.45 20.27 -1.37
CA LEU A 555 21.11 21.49 -0.64
C LEU A 555 19.80 22.06 -1.16
N GLU A 556 18.80 22.13 -0.29
CA GLU A 556 17.53 22.81 -0.52
C GLU A 556 17.49 24.11 0.30
N PRO A 557 17.64 25.29 -0.32
CA PRO A 557 17.50 26.57 0.37
C PRO A 557 16.04 26.86 0.72
N GLU A 558 15.82 27.69 1.74
CA GLU A 558 14.48 28.22 2.01
C GLU A 558 13.91 29.03 0.83
N SER A 559 12.59 29.08 0.73
CA SER A 559 11.86 29.89 -0.24
C SER A 559 10.84 30.77 0.48
N ASN A 560 10.87 32.08 0.22
CA ASN A 560 9.98 33.06 0.85
C ASN A 560 9.97 32.95 2.39
N ASN A 561 11.16 32.88 2.98
CA ASN A 561 11.38 32.75 4.43
C ASN A 561 10.70 31.50 5.04
N SER A 562 10.48 30.47 4.23
CA SER A 562 9.83 29.23 4.62
C SER A 562 10.56 28.02 4.08
N ILE A 563 10.59 26.95 4.85
CA ILE A 563 11.12 25.67 4.42
C ILE A 563 10.26 24.53 4.97
N SER A 564 10.08 23.49 4.19
CA SER A 564 9.48 22.24 4.65
C SER A 564 10.56 21.28 5.12
N PHE A 565 10.35 20.69 6.29
CA PHE A 565 11.19 19.63 6.82
C PHE A 565 10.29 18.55 7.44
N LEU A 566 10.45 17.29 7.03
CA LEU A 566 9.52 16.20 7.34
C LEU A 566 8.08 16.54 6.92
N ASP A 567 7.15 16.62 7.88
CA ASP A 567 5.74 17.00 7.72
C ASP A 567 5.45 18.39 8.32
N VAL A 568 6.49 19.20 8.50
CA VAL A 568 6.42 20.51 9.16
C VAL A 568 6.89 21.59 8.21
N ARG A 569 6.10 22.65 8.08
CA ARG A 569 6.52 23.90 7.44
C ARG A 569 7.01 24.85 8.52
N VAL A 570 8.28 25.22 8.44
CA VAL A 570 8.91 26.21 9.30
C VAL A 570 8.83 27.56 8.61
N THR A 571 8.40 28.57 9.35
CA THR A 571 8.35 29.98 8.94
C THR A 571 8.96 30.84 10.04
N GLN A 572 9.28 32.08 9.72
CA GLN A 572 9.63 33.08 10.72
C GLN A 572 8.53 34.14 10.73
N ASP A 573 8.02 34.47 11.90
CA ASP A 573 7.00 35.49 12.08
C ASP A 573 7.59 36.92 12.19
N GLU A 574 6.71 37.90 12.28
CA GLU A 574 7.05 39.33 12.41
C GLU A 574 7.80 39.66 13.71
N GLU A 575 7.68 38.82 14.73
CA GLU A 575 8.39 38.96 16.02
C GLU A 575 9.79 38.30 16.01
N HIS A 576 10.26 37.83 14.85
CA HIS A 576 11.50 37.07 14.66
C HIS A 576 11.52 35.74 15.42
N LYS A 577 10.39 35.05 15.52
CA LYS A 577 10.30 33.71 16.10
C LYS A 577 10.03 32.66 15.04
N LEU A 578 10.60 31.47 15.23
CA LEU A 578 10.30 30.33 14.37
C LEU A 578 8.91 29.78 14.69
N THR A 579 8.03 29.80 13.70
CA THR A 579 6.68 29.24 13.74
C THR A 579 6.63 27.97 12.91
N THR A 580 5.73 27.06 13.28
CA THR A 580 5.59 25.76 12.62
C THR A 580 4.12 25.50 12.27
N SER A 581 3.90 24.93 11.10
CA SER A 581 2.58 24.49 10.64
C SER A 581 2.68 23.13 9.94
N SER A 582 1.55 22.44 9.74
CA SER A 582 1.56 21.16 9.04
C SER A 582 1.87 21.35 7.55
N TYR A 583 2.78 20.53 7.02
CA TYR A 583 3.10 20.48 5.60
C TYR A 583 2.64 19.16 4.99
N ARG A 584 2.01 19.21 3.82
CA ARG A 584 1.68 18.03 3.02
C ARG A 584 2.51 18.06 1.74
N LYS A 585 3.32 17.02 1.54
CA LYS A 585 4.11 16.86 0.31
C LYS A 585 3.19 16.80 -0.92
N PRO A 586 3.62 17.28 -2.10
CA PRO A 586 2.82 17.20 -3.33
C PRO A 586 2.40 15.77 -3.71
N THR A 587 3.16 14.78 -3.28
CA THR A 587 2.87 13.35 -3.48
C THR A 587 1.77 12.82 -2.56
N HIS A 588 1.24 13.61 -1.62
CA HIS A 588 0.16 13.19 -0.74
C HIS A 588 -1.14 13.01 -1.54
N THR A 589 -1.61 11.77 -1.62
CA THR A 589 -2.77 11.40 -2.43
C THR A 589 -4.11 11.71 -1.75
N GLY A 590 -4.12 11.95 -0.43
CA GLY A 590 -5.35 12.11 0.35
C GLY A 590 -6.13 10.80 0.55
N LEU A 591 -5.57 9.66 0.14
CA LEU A 591 -6.22 8.36 0.31
C LEU A 591 -6.06 7.86 1.75
N TYR A 592 -7.18 7.86 2.48
CA TYR A 592 -7.32 7.21 3.77
C TYR A 592 -7.97 5.83 3.65
N MET A 593 -8.01 5.09 4.77
CA MET A 593 -8.69 3.81 4.81
C MET A 593 -10.17 3.99 4.47
N LEU A 594 -10.56 3.38 3.37
CA LEU A 594 -11.94 3.38 2.88
C LEU A 594 -12.90 2.74 3.88
N TRP A 595 -14.09 3.34 4.03
CA TRP A 595 -15.09 2.85 4.97
C TRP A 595 -15.58 1.44 4.63
N ASP A 596 -15.63 1.10 3.34
CA ASP A 596 -16.00 -0.22 2.83
C ASP A 596 -14.83 -1.23 2.80
N SER A 597 -13.63 -0.85 3.24
CA SER A 597 -12.52 -1.80 3.47
C SER A 597 -12.89 -2.82 4.56
N ASN A 598 -12.48 -4.09 4.44
CA ASN A 598 -12.71 -5.11 5.47
C ASN A 598 -11.73 -4.96 6.65
N GLN A 599 -11.76 -3.79 7.27
CA GLN A 599 -10.95 -3.46 8.44
C GLN A 599 -11.80 -3.18 9.66
N ASN A 600 -11.22 -3.41 10.84
CA ASN A 600 -11.92 -3.18 12.10
C ASN A 600 -12.37 -1.71 12.20
N CYS A 601 -13.63 -1.49 12.58
CA CYS A 601 -14.22 -0.17 12.72
C CYS A 601 -13.41 0.75 13.65
N ARG A 602 -12.74 0.19 14.67
CA ARG A 602 -11.84 0.96 15.55
C ARG A 602 -10.71 1.65 14.79
N TYR A 603 -10.10 1.00 13.80
CA TYR A 603 -9.05 1.63 12.99
C TYR A 603 -9.61 2.72 12.08
N LYS A 604 -10.78 2.47 11.48
CA LYS A 604 -11.46 3.46 10.63
C LYS A 604 -11.86 4.72 11.41
N LEU A 605 -12.44 4.54 12.61
CA LEU A 605 -12.80 5.65 13.49
C LEU A 605 -11.57 6.35 14.10
N GLY A 606 -10.50 5.59 14.35
CA GLY A 606 -9.24 6.11 14.85
C GLY A 606 -8.65 7.18 13.94
N LEU A 607 -8.73 6.99 12.61
CA LEU A 607 -8.25 7.95 11.61
C LEU A 607 -8.95 9.32 11.66
N ILE A 608 -10.17 9.39 12.20
CA ILE A 608 -10.91 10.66 12.33
C ILE A 608 -10.51 11.39 13.62
N LYS A 609 -10.03 10.66 14.63
CA LYS A 609 -9.67 11.20 15.95
C LYS A 609 -8.22 11.67 16.05
N THR A 610 -7.39 11.30 15.07
CA THR A 610 -6.00 11.76 14.88
C THR A 610 -5.97 12.97 13.98
#